data_AF-A0A1V5K7F9-F1
#
_entry.id   AF-A0A1V5K7F9-F1
#
_cell.length_a   1.000
_cell.length_b   1.000
_cell.length_c   1.000
_cell.angle_alpha   90.00
_cell.angle_beta   90.00
_cell.angle_gamma   90.00
#
_symmetry.space_group_name_H-M   'P 1'
#
loop_
_entity.id
_entity.type
_entity.pdbx_description
1 polymer ?
#
loop_
_entity_poly.entity_id
_entity_poly.type
_entity_poly.pdbx_seq_one_letter_code
_entity_poly.pdbx_strand_id
1 'polypeptide(L)' 'MSHESVIAARPDVVILTNYNLAEAMARREWRALPAVVRGQVFEVVPDILVRPGPRLIDGLETLETIFRAAK' A
#
# COMPACT_ATOMS: atom_id res chain seq x y z
N MET A 1 3.21 -4.18 -13.61
CA MET A 1 3.02 -5.34 -12.71
C MET A 1 1.68 -5.97 -13.05
N SER A 2 1.60 -7.30 -13.16
CA SER A 2 0.33 -7.98 -13.44
C SER A 2 -0.43 -8.29 -12.14
N HIS A 3 -1.71 -8.58 -12.24
CA HIS A 3 -2.53 -8.93 -11.08
C HIS A 3 -2.04 -10.23 -10.40
N GLU A 4 -1.69 -11.23 -11.21
CA GLU A 4 -1.18 -12.53 -10.78
C GLU A 4 0.14 -12.38 -10.03
N SER A 5 1.00 -11.45 -10.46
CA SER A 5 2.28 -11.20 -9.78
C SER A 5 2.10 -10.65 -8.36
N VAL A 6 1.05 -9.84 -8.10
CA VAL A 6 0.72 -9.36 -6.75
C VAL A 6 0.22 -10.50 -5.87
N ILE A 7 -0.65 -11.36 -6.41
CA ILE A 7 -1.16 -12.54 -5.68
C ILE A 7 -0.01 -13.47 -5.31
N ALA A 8 0.87 -13.77 -6.26
CA ALA A 8 2.01 -14.65 -6.06
C ALA A 8 3.00 -14.09 -5.01
N ALA A 9 3.19 -12.77 -4.98
CA ALA A 9 4.07 -12.11 -4.01
C ALA A 9 3.53 -12.16 -2.57
N ARG A 10 2.23 -12.42 -2.37
CA ARG A 10 1.55 -12.47 -1.07
C ARG A 10 1.96 -11.33 -0.12
N PRO A 11 1.76 -10.05 -0.51
CA PRO A 11 2.24 -8.93 0.26
C PRO A 11 1.64 -8.88 1.66
N ASP A 12 2.48 -8.52 2.62
CA ASP A 12 2.06 -8.24 3.99
C ASP A 12 1.52 -6.82 4.16
N VAL A 13 1.97 -5.87 3.33
CA VAL A 13 1.51 -4.48 3.33
C VAL A 13 1.26 -4.04 1.89
N VAL A 14 0.15 -3.34 1.64
CA VAL A 14 -0.16 -2.69 0.36
C VAL A 14 -0.25 -1.19 0.57
N ILE A 15 0.46 -0.43 -0.26
CA ILE A 15 0.45 1.04 -0.24
C ILE A 15 -0.14 1.51 -1.56
N LEU A 16 -1.23 2.28 -1.47
CA LEU A 16 -1.97 2.81 -2.60
C LEU A 16 -1.57 4.27 -2.82
N THR A 17 -0.99 4.56 -3.98
CA THR A 17 -0.72 5.93 -4.45
C THR A 17 -1.88 6.49 -5.28
N ASN A 18 -3.09 5.97 -5.07
CA ASN A 18 -4.35 6.43 -5.64
C ASN A 18 -5.40 6.34 -4.54
N TYR A 19 -6.44 7.18 -4.62
CA TYR A 19 -7.55 7.17 -3.66
C TYR A 19 -8.58 6.09 -4.04
N ASN A 20 -8.22 4.81 -3.91
CA ASN A 20 -9.05 3.66 -4.28
C ASN A 20 -9.07 2.52 -3.25
N LEU A 21 -8.94 2.80 -1.95
CA LEU A 21 -8.95 1.81 -0.88
C LEU A 21 -10.19 0.92 -0.90
N ALA A 22 -11.38 1.52 -1.02
CA ALA A 22 -12.64 0.76 -1.05
C ALA A 22 -12.66 -0.25 -2.19
N GLU A 23 -12.16 0.14 -3.37
CA GLU A 23 -12.03 -0.74 -4.51
C GLU A 23 -11.00 -1.85 -4.24
N ALA A 24 -9.82 -1.50 -3.74
CA ALA A 24 -8.75 -2.44 -3.43
C ALA A 24 -9.20 -3.50 -2.40
N MET A 25 -9.93 -3.09 -1.37
CA MET A 25 -10.47 -3.97 -0.34
C MET A 25 -11.62 -4.86 -0.85
N ALA A 26 -12.39 -4.41 -1.84
CA ALA A 26 -13.50 -5.16 -2.41
C ALA A 26 -13.06 -6.20 -3.46
N ARG A 27 -11.85 -6.07 -4.03
CA ARG A 27 -11.31 -6.96 -5.07
C ARG A 27 -11.32 -8.42 -4.62
N ARG A 28 -12.06 -9.26 -5.33
CA ARG A 28 -12.30 -10.66 -4.97
C ARG A 28 -11.01 -11.46 -4.87
N GLU A 29 -10.11 -11.20 -5.79
CA GLU A 29 -8.84 -11.88 -5.96
C GLU A 29 -7.83 -11.51 -4.87
N TRP A 30 -8.00 -10.34 -4.25
CA TRP A 30 -7.12 -9.86 -3.18
C TRP A 30 -7.60 -10.25 -1.78
N ARG A 31 -8.82 -10.79 -1.64
CA ARG A 31 -9.41 -11.15 -0.33
C ARG A 31 -8.55 -12.09 0.51
N ALA A 32 -7.75 -12.94 -0.13
CA ALA A 32 -6.88 -13.90 0.55
C ALA A 32 -5.44 -13.38 0.78
N LEU A 33 -5.13 -12.14 0.35
CA LEU A 33 -3.82 -11.55 0.56
C LEU A 33 -3.63 -11.23 2.06
N PRO A 34 -2.43 -11.49 2.62
CA PRO A 34 -2.15 -11.19 4.02
C PRO A 34 -2.45 -9.72 4.38
N ALA A 35 -2.04 -8.79 3.52
CA ALA A 35 -2.32 -7.36 3.68
C ALA A 35 -3.83 -7.05 3.81
N VAL A 36 -4.68 -7.66 2.97
CA VAL A 36 -6.13 -7.39 2.99
C VAL A 36 -6.79 -8.02 4.22
N VAL A 37 -6.43 -9.28 4.53
CA VAL A 37 -6.97 -10.00 5.69
C VAL A 37 -6.65 -9.28 7.00
N ARG A 38 -5.46 -8.68 7.11
CA ARG A 38 -5.01 -7.95 8.30
C ARG A 38 -5.35 -6.45 8.27
N GLY A 39 -6.01 -5.96 7.21
CA GLY A 39 -6.33 -4.54 7.06
C GLY A 39 -5.10 -3.63 6.86
N GLN A 40 -3.98 -4.19 6.41
CA GLN A 40 -2.71 -3.50 6.16
C GLN A 40 -2.66 -2.96 4.72
N VAL A 41 -3.71 -2.23 4.34
CA VAL A 41 -3.84 -1.55 3.04
C VAL A 41 -3.99 -0.06 3.32
N PHE A 42 -3.01 0.72 2.89
CA PHE A 42 -2.90 2.14 3.26
C PHE A 42 -2.96 3.03 2.02
N GLU A 43 -3.80 4.05 2.06
CA GLU A 43 -3.76 5.15 1.09
C GLU A 43 -2.79 6.22 1.53
N VAL A 44 -1.97 6.69 0.60
CA VAL A 44 -1.02 7.77 0.85
C VAL A 44 -1.17 8.85 -0.21
N VAL A 45 -0.88 10.10 0.19
CA VAL A 45 -0.83 11.22 -0.75
C VAL A 45 0.26 10.91 -1.78
N PRO A 46 -0.02 10.86 -3.10
CA PRO A 46 0.97 10.37 -4.06
C PRO A 46 2.19 11.29 -4.17
N ASP A 47 1.96 12.60 -4.04
CA ASP A 47 2.97 13.65 -4.21
C ASP A 47 4.19 13.51 -3.30
N ILE A 48 4.06 12.88 -2.13
CA ILE A 48 5.19 12.65 -1.21
C ILE A 48 6.06 11.45 -1.59
N LEU A 49 5.56 10.54 -2.44
CA LEU A 49 6.28 9.34 -2.86
C LEU A 49 6.79 9.39 -4.30
N VAL A 50 6.06 10.06 -5.21
CA VAL A 50 6.33 9.97 -6.66
C VAL A 50 7.07 11.17 -7.24
N ARG A 51 7.11 12.31 -6.52
CA ARG A 51 7.79 13.52 -6.99
C ARG A 51 9.16 13.67 -6.31
N PRO A 52 10.27 13.58 -7.05
CA PRO A 52 11.59 13.78 -6.47
C PRO A 52 11.74 15.25 -5.99
N GLY A 53 12.14 15.43 -4.74
CA GLY A 53 12.31 16.74 -4.12
C GLY A 53 12.40 16.69 -2.59
N PRO A 54 12.39 17.83 -1.89
CA PRO A 54 12.52 17.91 -0.43
C PRO A 54 11.49 17.05 0.33
N ARG A 55 10.31 16.83 -0.26
CA ARG A 55 9.21 16.05 0.30
C ARG A 55 9.44 14.53 0.35
N LEU A 56 10.56 14.04 -0.19
CA LEU A 56 10.94 12.63 -0.06
C LEU A 56 11.16 12.24 1.40
N ILE A 57 11.57 13.19 2.25
CA ILE A 57 11.70 12.96 3.69
C ILE A 57 10.32 12.69 4.30
N ASP A 58 9.32 13.52 3.99
CA ASP A 58 7.91 13.29 4.40
C ASP A 58 7.40 11.92 3.93
N GLY A 59 7.76 11.54 2.70
CA GLY A 59 7.49 10.22 2.13
C GLY A 59 8.09 9.09 2.97
N LEU A 60 9.37 9.20 3.34
CA LEU A 60 10.06 8.22 4.17
C LEU A 60 9.44 8.11 5.57
N GLU A 61 9.13 9.23 6.21
CA GLU A 61 8.46 9.26 7.53
C GLU A 61 7.08 8.61 7.49
N THR A 62 6.34 8.81 6.40
CA THR A 62 5.05 8.15 6.16
C THR A 62 5.22 6.63 6.04
N LEU A 63 6.20 6.17 5.26
CA LEU A 63 6.50 4.75 5.13
C LEU A 63 6.93 4.12 6.45
N GLU A 64 7.74 4.83 7.24
CA GLU A 64 8.17 4.39 8.57
C GLU A 64 6.98 4.17 9.50
N THR A 65 6.06 5.15 9.53
CA THR A 65 4.81 5.08 10.31
C THR A 65 3.96 3.87 9.90
N ILE A 66 3.79 3.66 8.59
CA ILE A 66 3.04 2.52 8.05
C ILE A 66 3.68 1.19 8.47
N PHE A 67 4.99 1.04 8.29
CA PHE A 67 5.67 -0.21 8.62
C PHE A 67 5.74 -0.50 10.12
N ARG A 68 5.72 0.53 10.98
CA ARG A 68 5.54 0.34 12.42
C ARG A 68 4.15 -0.14 12.78
N ALA A 69 3.11 0.42 12.17
CA ALA A 69 1.73 0.02 12.42
C ALA A 69 1.42 -1.39 11.88
N ALA A 70 2.18 -1.85 10.88
CA ALA A 70 2.01 -3.16 10.25
C ALA A 70 2.79 -4.31 10.91
N LYS A 71 3.54 -4.05 11.99
CA LYS A 71 4.18 -5.09 12.82
C LYS A 71 3.17 -5.79 13.72
#